data_AF-A0A2W4N1T9-F1
#
_entry.id   AF-A0A2W4N1T9-F1
#
_cell.length_a   1.000
_cell.length_b   1.000
_cell.length_c   1.000
_cell.angle_alpha   90.00
_cell.angle_beta   90.00
_cell.angle_gamma   90.00
#
_symmetry.space_group_name_H-M   'P 1'
#
loop_
_entity.id
_entity.type
_entity.pdbx_description
1 polymer ?
#
loop_
_entity_poly.entity_id
_entity_poly.type
_entity_poly.pdbx_seq_one_letter_code
_entity_poly.pdbx_strand_id
1 'polypeptide(L)'
;MPGGRTPRDIVTAPDTIFMFSFNQSDVMQKAEKECEEKSKGDAKKNADCMAKEKAKIQVDGVALKEENGKWYFLKIRRKGQVLVNLSKIPVEFADETGNSVVLKPTGKDQGTAPKAVPDSITLEVPNDYQIVLTDPELGKLVYEAKIGIVGQ
;
A
#
# COMPACT_ATOMS: atom_id res chain seq x y z
N MET A 1 24.33 9.74 18.10
CA MET A 1 23.28 10.60 17.52
C MET A 1 22.05 9.72 17.33
N PRO A 2 20.84 10.16 17.70
CA PRO A 2 19.72 9.25 17.92
C PRO A 2 19.35 8.58 16.60
N GLY A 3 19.56 7.26 16.55
CA GLY A 3 19.33 6.40 15.40
C GLY A 3 17.84 6.15 15.14
N GLY A 4 17.12 7.20 14.78
CA GLY A 4 15.81 7.07 14.15
C GLY A 4 16.01 6.63 12.71
N ARG A 5 15.36 5.54 12.30
CA ARG A 5 15.37 5.12 10.89
C ARG A 5 14.76 6.24 10.05
N THR A 6 15.38 6.57 8.93
CA THR A 6 14.76 7.52 7.97
C THR A 6 13.48 6.90 7.41
N PRO A 7 12.51 7.70 6.94
CA PRO A 7 11.32 7.16 6.29
C PRO A 7 11.70 6.27 5.10
N ARG A 8 12.81 6.57 4.42
CA ARG A 8 13.45 5.70 3.44
C ARG A 8 13.86 4.37 4.05
N ASP A 9 14.68 4.35 5.10
CA ASP A 9 15.08 3.09 5.77
C ASP A 9 13.90 2.22 6.20
N ILE A 10 12.80 2.84 6.63
CA ILE A 10 11.56 2.14 7.02
C ILE A 10 10.92 1.49 5.80
N VAL A 11 10.65 2.26 4.73
CA VAL A 11 10.00 1.71 3.52
C VAL A 11 10.91 0.72 2.79
N THR A 12 12.22 0.88 2.91
CA THR A 12 13.23 0.00 2.29
C THR A 12 13.71 -1.12 3.20
N ALA A 13 13.10 -1.30 4.37
CA ALA A 13 13.54 -2.29 5.32
C ALA A 13 13.50 -3.70 4.69
N PRO A 14 14.60 -4.48 4.79
CA PRO A 14 14.61 -5.86 4.31
C PRO A 14 13.53 -6.68 5.04
N ASP A 15 12.94 -7.64 4.34
CA ASP A 15 11.91 -8.56 4.86
C ASP A 15 10.68 -7.88 5.47
N THR A 16 10.43 -6.64 5.08
CA THR A 16 9.28 -5.84 5.51
C THR A 16 8.25 -5.76 4.39
N ILE A 17 7.05 -6.26 4.68
CA ILE A 17 5.89 -6.13 3.78
C ILE A 17 4.87 -5.26 4.49
N PHE A 18 4.45 -4.17 3.88
CA PHE A 18 3.41 -3.32 4.42
C PHE A 18 2.05 -3.86 3.98
N MET A 19 1.30 -4.45 4.89
CA MET A 19 -0.03 -4.99 4.60
C MET A 19 -1.07 -3.87 4.60
N PHE A 20 -1.95 -3.86 3.61
CA PHE A 20 -2.99 -2.86 3.49
C PHE A 20 -3.98 -2.94 4.66
N SER A 21 -4.13 -1.82 5.36
CA SER A 21 -5.05 -1.69 6.49
C SER A 21 -6.30 -0.94 6.04
N PHE A 22 -7.32 -1.71 5.63
CA PHE A 22 -8.59 -1.15 5.15
C PHE A 22 -9.21 -0.19 6.18
N ASN A 23 -9.21 -0.58 7.47
CA ASN A 23 -9.84 0.18 8.55
C ASN A 23 -9.23 1.58 8.79
N GLN A 24 -7.98 1.80 8.38
CA GLN A 24 -7.28 3.06 8.58
C GLN A 24 -7.24 3.90 7.28
N SER A 25 -7.76 3.38 6.18
CA SER A 25 -7.68 4.01 4.86
C SER A 25 -8.94 4.80 4.51
N ASP A 26 -8.79 5.84 3.70
CA ASP A 26 -9.91 6.65 3.16
C ASP A 26 -10.91 5.80 2.37
N VAL A 27 -10.47 4.67 1.81
CA VAL A 27 -11.35 3.74 1.11
C VAL A 27 -12.41 3.14 2.04
N MET A 28 -12.10 2.93 3.31
CA MET A 28 -13.11 2.52 4.29
C MET A 28 -14.10 3.64 4.57
N GLN A 29 -13.66 4.89 4.72
CA GLN A 29 -14.59 6.02 4.91
C GLN A 29 -15.49 6.26 3.69
N LYS A 30 -14.94 6.15 2.47
CA LYS A 30 -15.72 6.24 1.23
C LYS A 30 -16.71 5.09 1.11
N ALA A 31 -16.25 3.85 1.35
CA ALA A 31 -17.09 2.67 1.32
C ALA A 31 -18.18 2.72 2.39
N GLU A 32 -17.85 3.13 3.62
CA GLU A 32 -18.81 3.27 4.72
C GLU A 32 -19.88 4.29 4.37
N LYS A 33 -19.52 5.48 3.88
CA LYS A 33 -20.50 6.47 3.42
C LYS A 33 -21.40 5.94 2.31
N GLU A 34 -20.84 5.36 1.25
CA GLU A 34 -21.63 4.80 0.15
C GLU A 34 -22.52 3.63 0.60
N CYS A 35 -22.00 2.76 1.47
CA CYS A 35 -22.71 1.59 1.97
C CYS A 35 -23.76 1.95 3.00
N GLU A 36 -23.53 2.97 3.83
CA GLU A 36 -24.51 3.53 4.76
C GLU A 36 -25.66 4.19 3.99
N GLU A 37 -25.37 4.99 2.96
CA GLU A 37 -26.39 5.56 2.06
C GLU A 37 -27.21 4.48 1.35
N LYS A 38 -26.55 3.41 0.86
CA LYS A 38 -27.24 2.28 0.19
C LYS A 38 -28.01 1.38 1.15
N SER A 39 -27.56 1.25 2.39
CA SER A 39 -28.16 0.37 3.40
C SER A 39 -29.30 1.04 4.16
N LYS A 40 -29.40 2.38 4.17
CA LYS A 40 -30.47 3.13 4.87
C LYS A 40 -30.66 2.70 6.34
N GLY A 41 -29.57 2.33 7.02
CA GLY A 41 -29.59 1.86 8.41
C GLY A 41 -29.71 0.34 8.60
N ASP A 42 -29.81 -0.47 7.54
CA ASP A 42 -29.75 -1.93 7.63
C ASP A 42 -28.30 -2.41 7.88
N ALA A 43 -27.98 -2.77 9.12
CA ALA A 43 -26.65 -3.27 9.51
C ALA A 43 -26.16 -4.46 8.65
N LYS A 44 -27.08 -5.35 8.24
CA LYS A 44 -26.74 -6.53 7.41
C LYS A 44 -26.35 -6.12 5.99
N LYS A 45 -27.10 -5.21 5.36
CA LYS A 45 -26.77 -4.68 4.03
C LYS A 45 -25.50 -3.85 4.04
N ASN A 46 -25.27 -3.11 5.13
CA ASN A 46 -24.04 -2.34 5.30
C ASN A 46 -22.83 -3.28 5.38
N ALA A 47 -22.89 -4.33 6.20
CA ALA A 47 -21.84 -5.34 6.28
C ALA A 47 -21.58 -6.05 4.94
N ASP A 48 -22.64 -6.43 4.21
CA ASP A 48 -22.51 -7.05 2.87
C ASP A 48 -21.90 -6.10 1.84
N CYS A 49 -22.26 -4.82 1.88
CA CYS A 49 -21.70 -3.79 1.00
C CYS A 49 -20.23 -3.54 1.32
N MET A 50 -19.89 -3.36 2.59
CA MET A 50 -18.52 -3.20 3.07
C MET A 50 -17.64 -4.41 2.71
N ALA A 51 -18.17 -5.63 2.81
CA ALA A 51 -17.48 -6.85 2.39
C ALA A 51 -17.18 -6.85 0.88
N LYS A 52 -18.10 -6.33 0.05
CA LYS A 52 -17.90 -6.18 -1.40
C LYS A 52 -16.86 -5.11 -1.73
N GLU A 53 -16.91 -3.95 -1.08
CA GLU A 53 -15.92 -2.90 -1.29
C GLU A 53 -14.52 -3.37 -0.88
N LYS A 54 -14.41 -4.05 0.27
CA LYS A 54 -13.16 -4.70 0.68
C LYS A 54 -12.68 -5.73 -0.34
N ALA A 55 -13.59 -6.52 -0.93
CA ALA A 55 -13.23 -7.50 -1.96
C ALA A 55 -12.79 -6.89 -3.30
N LYS A 56 -13.14 -5.62 -3.58
CA LYS A 56 -12.63 -4.89 -4.75
C LYS A 56 -11.17 -4.49 -4.59
N ILE A 57 -10.70 -4.30 -3.36
CA ILE A 57 -9.30 -3.99 -3.09
C ILE A 57 -8.51 -5.29 -3.24
N GLN A 58 -7.89 -5.42 -4.42
CA GLN A 58 -7.10 -6.59 -4.75
C GLN A 58 -5.67 -6.51 -4.18
N VAL A 59 -5.24 -5.37 -3.65
CA VAL A 59 -3.90 -5.18 -3.10
C VAL A 59 -3.96 -5.40 -1.59
N ASP A 60 -3.38 -6.50 -1.13
CA ASP A 60 -3.32 -6.85 0.29
C ASP A 60 -2.06 -6.30 0.98
N GLY A 61 -1.06 -5.89 0.20
CA GLY A 61 0.14 -5.26 0.73
C GLY A 61 1.03 -4.67 -0.34
N VAL A 62 2.04 -3.92 0.10
CA VAL A 62 3.08 -3.33 -0.73
C VAL A 62 4.44 -3.59 -0.08
N ALA A 63 5.45 -3.75 -0.90
CA ALA A 63 6.83 -3.88 -0.44
C ALA A 63 7.73 -3.13 -1.41
N LEU A 64 8.76 -2.45 -0.90
CA LEU A 64 9.84 -1.98 -1.75
C LEU A 64 10.97 -2.99 -1.68
N LYS A 65 11.47 -3.38 -2.85
CA LYS A 65 12.63 -4.26 -2.95
C LYS A 65 13.68 -3.63 -3.84
N GLU A 66 14.91 -3.56 -3.36
CA GLU A 66 16.05 -3.23 -4.22
C GLU A 66 16.51 -4.47 -4.98
N GLU A 67 16.71 -4.35 -6.29
CA GLU A 67 17.27 -5.40 -7.14
C GLU A 67 18.23 -4.74 -8.14
N ASN A 68 19.51 -5.15 -8.11
CA ASN A 68 20.58 -4.60 -8.96
C ASN A 68 20.72 -3.06 -8.89
N GLY A 69 20.60 -2.45 -7.70
CA GLY A 69 20.69 -1.00 -7.52
C GLY A 69 19.47 -0.22 -8.01
N LYS A 70 18.41 -0.90 -8.45
CA LYS A 70 17.12 -0.31 -8.79
C LYS A 70 16.09 -0.67 -7.74
N TRP A 71 15.27 0.30 -7.36
CA TRP A 71 14.17 0.05 -6.43
C TRP A 71 12.94 -0.40 -7.19
N TYR A 72 12.24 -1.39 -6.65
CA TYR A 72 11.02 -1.92 -7.22
C TYR A 72 9.91 -1.85 -6.18
N PHE A 73 8.87 -1.10 -6.50
CA PHE A 73 7.63 -1.07 -5.75
C PHE A 73 6.78 -2.27 -6.15
N LEU A 74 6.65 -3.22 -5.23
CA LEU A 74 5.89 -4.45 -5.38
C LEU A 74 4.51 -4.27 -4.75
N LYS A 75 3.44 -4.41 -5.53
CA LYS A 75 2.09 -4.56 -4.97
C LYS A 75 1.79 -6.04 -4.84
N ILE A 76 1.47 -6.49 -3.64
CA ILE A 76 1.24 -7.89 -3.28
C ILE A 76 -0.25 -8.09 -3.01
N ARG A 77 -0.79 -9.19 -3.51
CA ARG A 77 -2.13 -9.69 -3.21
C ARG A 77 -2.03 -11.03 -2.52
N ARG A 78 -2.71 -11.18 -1.41
CA ARG A 78 -2.83 -12.47 -0.72
C ARG A 78 -4.06 -13.19 -1.26
N LYS A 79 -3.85 -14.16 -2.14
CA LYS A 79 -4.91 -15.05 -2.63
C LYS A 79 -4.89 -16.34 -1.81
N GLY A 80 -5.53 -16.31 -0.64
CA GLY A 80 -5.54 -17.44 0.31
C GLY A 80 -4.19 -17.60 1.04
N GLN A 81 -3.48 -18.70 0.76
CA GLN A 81 -2.12 -18.96 1.30
C GLN A 81 -0.99 -18.43 0.39
N VAL A 82 -1.29 -18.00 -0.83
CA VAL A 82 -0.26 -17.56 -1.79
C VAL A 82 -0.22 -16.04 -1.88
N LEU A 83 0.99 -15.47 -1.77
CA LEU A 83 1.26 -14.07 -2.07
C LEU A 83 1.55 -13.94 -3.58
N VAL A 84 0.70 -13.21 -4.29
CA VAL A 84 0.81 -12.94 -5.72
C VAL A 84 1.26 -11.50 -5.90
N ASN A 85 2.39 -11.29 -6.57
CA ASN A 85 2.85 -9.94 -6.91
C ASN A 85 2.01 -9.42 -8.08
N LEU A 86 1.06 -8.53 -7.78
CA LEU A 86 0.21 -7.88 -8.77
C LEU A 86 1.00 -6.91 -9.64
N SER A 87 1.88 -6.13 -9.02
CA SER A 87 2.65 -5.09 -9.70
C SER A 87 4.11 -5.16 -9.28
N LYS A 88 5.03 -4.94 -10.22
CA LYS A 88 6.46 -4.72 -9.96
C LYS A 88 6.88 -3.49 -10.76
N ILE A 89 6.92 -2.35 -10.08
CA ILE A 89 7.15 -1.06 -10.71
C ILE A 89 8.54 -0.59 -10.34
N PRO A 90 9.47 -0.42 -11.29
CA PRO A 90 10.76 0.19 -11.00
C PRO A 90 10.55 1.65 -10.61
N VAL A 91 11.10 2.06 -9.47
CA VAL A 91 10.99 3.39 -8.87
C VAL A 91 12.37 3.93 -8.52
N GLU A 92 12.49 5.24 -8.50
CA GLU A 92 13.64 5.97 -7.98
C GLU A 92 13.19 6.96 -6.91
N PHE A 93 14.04 7.20 -5.92
CA PHE A 93 13.79 8.21 -4.89
C PHE A 93 13.98 9.57 -5.52
N ALA A 94 12.88 10.32 -5.66
CA ALA A 94 12.92 11.65 -6.23
C ALA A 94 13.11 12.72 -5.15
N ASP A 95 12.41 12.56 -4.02
CA ASP A 95 12.45 13.52 -2.92
C ASP A 95 12.15 12.81 -1.59
N GLU A 96 12.70 13.33 -0.49
CA GLU A 96 12.45 12.85 0.87
C GLU A 96 12.17 14.06 1.77
N THR A 97 10.92 14.19 2.18
CA THR A 97 10.44 15.34 2.95
C THR A 97 10.17 14.91 4.39
N GLY A 98 11.21 14.80 5.20
CA GLY A 98 11.13 14.56 6.66
C GLY A 98 10.53 13.20 7.04
N ASN A 99 9.21 13.08 6.92
CA ASN A 99 8.44 11.85 7.17
C ASN A 99 7.77 11.32 5.91
N SER A 100 8.05 11.84 4.72
CA SER A 100 7.49 11.32 3.47
C SER A 100 8.57 11.08 2.43
N VAL A 101 8.33 10.10 1.57
CA VAL A 101 9.21 9.66 0.50
C VAL A 101 8.43 9.76 -0.79
N VAL A 102 8.95 10.54 -1.73
CA VAL A 102 8.41 10.64 -3.08
C VAL A 102 9.22 9.73 -3.99
N LEU A 103 8.55 8.72 -4.52
CA LEU A 103 9.10 7.77 -5.47
C LEU A 103 8.63 8.15 -6.88
N LYS A 104 9.57 8.30 -7.81
CA LYS A 104 9.26 8.45 -9.23
C LYS A 104 9.42 7.09 -9.92
N PRO A 105 8.34 6.49 -10.43
CA PRO A 105 8.46 5.31 -11.25
C PRO A 105 9.19 5.61 -12.56
N THR A 106 10.19 4.80 -12.87
CA THR A 106 11.07 4.97 -14.04
C THR A 106 10.67 4.09 -15.22
N GLY A 107 9.70 3.21 -15.02
CA GLY A 107 9.31 2.22 -16.02
C GLY A 107 7.90 1.69 -15.83
N LYS A 108 7.52 0.83 -16.77
CA LYS A 108 6.20 0.19 -16.79
C LYS A 108 6.10 -0.87 -15.70
N ASP A 109 4.87 -1.08 -15.23
CA ASP A 109 4.56 -2.17 -14.31
C ASP A 109 4.90 -3.53 -14.97
N GLN A 110 5.80 -4.29 -14.35
CA GLN A 110 6.21 -5.62 -14.77
C GLN A 110 5.50 -6.73 -13.97
N GLY A 111 4.45 -6.40 -13.21
CA GLY A 111 3.71 -7.38 -12.44
C GLY A 111 2.71 -8.18 -13.26
N THR A 112 1.99 -9.08 -12.58
CA THR A 112 1.00 -9.98 -13.19
C THR A 112 -0.27 -9.24 -13.67
N ALA A 113 -0.54 -8.05 -13.16
CA ALA A 113 -1.66 -7.20 -13.57
C ALA A 113 -1.17 -5.76 -13.78
N PRO A 114 -0.48 -5.47 -14.90
CA PRO A 114 0.10 -4.16 -15.15
C PRO A 114 -1.00 -3.09 -15.17
N LYS A 115 -0.95 -2.17 -14.22
CA LYS A 115 -1.85 -1.02 -14.17
C LYS A 115 -1.12 0.26 -14.59
N ALA A 116 -1.90 1.31 -14.87
CA ALA A 116 -1.34 2.65 -15.03
C ALA A 116 -0.53 2.98 -13.78
N VAL A 117 0.76 3.24 -13.99
CA VAL A 117 1.67 3.64 -12.94
C VAL A 117 1.58 5.16 -12.84
N PRO A 118 1.24 5.73 -11.67
CA PRO A 118 1.20 7.18 -11.51
C PRO A 118 2.61 7.77 -11.66
N ASP A 119 2.76 8.96 -12.25
CA ASP A 119 4.06 9.62 -12.47
C ASP A 119 4.85 9.90 -11.18
N SER A 120 4.19 9.89 -10.03
CA SER A 120 4.81 9.97 -8.72
C SER A 120 4.00 9.20 -7.68
N ILE A 121 4.70 8.57 -6.74
CA ILE A 121 4.15 7.78 -5.65
C ILE A 121 4.65 8.42 -4.35
N THR A 122 3.77 9.11 -3.63
CA THR A 122 4.10 9.70 -2.33
C THR A 122 3.73 8.74 -1.22
N LEU A 123 4.74 8.29 -0.47
CA LEU A 123 4.60 7.46 0.72
C LEU A 123 4.90 8.32 1.94
N GLU A 124 3.90 8.62 2.76
CA GLU A 124 4.12 9.18 4.08
C GLU A 124 4.42 8.04 5.06
N VAL A 125 5.40 8.23 5.93
CA VAL A 125 5.85 7.26 6.92
C VAL A 125 5.66 7.93 8.29
N PRO A 126 4.44 7.90 8.84
CA PRO A 126 4.17 8.51 10.13
C PRO A 126 4.93 7.82 11.28
N ASN A 127 5.28 6.54 11.13
CA ASN A 127 6.02 5.77 12.12
C ASN A 127 6.77 4.58 11.47
N ASP A 128 7.62 3.90 12.26
CA ASP A 128 8.42 2.75 11.81
C ASP A 128 7.62 1.51 11.36
N TYR A 129 6.32 1.47 11.63
CA TYR A 129 5.46 0.32 11.41
C TYR A 129 4.27 0.61 10.49
N GLN A 130 4.16 1.80 9.92
CA GLN A 130 3.03 2.21 9.12
C GLN A 130 3.46 3.19 8.05
N ILE A 131 2.89 3.02 6.88
CA ILE A 131 3.09 3.90 5.73
C ILE A 131 1.72 4.26 5.16
N VAL A 132 1.59 5.50 4.71
CA VAL A 132 0.40 6.04 4.08
C VAL A 132 0.75 6.37 2.66
N LEU A 133 0.29 5.54 1.74
CA LEU A 133 0.36 5.83 0.32
C LEU A 133 -0.81 6.74 -0.03
N THR A 134 -0.52 7.90 -0.61
CA THR A 134 -1.58 8.74 -1.18
C THR A 134 -1.78 8.37 -2.64
N ASP A 135 -2.91 7.74 -2.94
CA ASP A 135 -3.32 7.38 -4.29
C ASP A 135 -4.32 8.43 -4.83
N PRO A 136 -4.12 8.96 -6.05
CA PRO A 136 -5.00 10.00 -6.59
C PRO A 136 -6.44 9.52 -6.86
N GLU A 137 -6.65 8.23 -7.12
CA GLU A 137 -7.99 7.66 -7.34
C GLU A 137 -8.63 7.23 -6.00
N LEU A 138 -7.85 6.55 -5.16
CA LEU A 138 -8.38 5.90 -3.96
C LEU A 138 -8.30 6.79 -2.70
N GLY A 139 -7.44 7.80 -2.67
CA GLY A 139 -7.16 8.65 -1.51
C GLY A 139 -6.03 8.09 -0.64
N LYS A 140 -6.05 8.37 0.67
CA LYS A 140 -5.03 7.86 1.59
C LYS A 140 -5.24 6.37 1.88
N LEU A 141 -4.24 5.59 1.52
CA LEU A 141 -4.16 4.16 1.76
C LEU A 141 -3.12 3.89 2.83
N VAL A 142 -3.57 3.42 3.99
CA VAL A 142 -2.68 3.08 5.10
C VAL A 142 -2.27 1.63 4.98
N TYR A 143 -0.98 1.38 5.17
CA TYR A 143 -0.39 0.05 5.20
C TYR A 143 0.44 -0.10 6.48
N GLU A 144 0.39 -1.28 7.06
CA GLU A 144 1.08 -1.62 8.30
C GLU A 144 2.22 -2.59 8.02
N ALA A 145 3.42 -2.24 8.47
CA ALA A 145 4.63 -3.02 8.34
C ALA A 145 4.46 -4.36 9.07
N LYS A 146 4.56 -5.44 8.31
CA LYS A 146 4.75 -6.79 8.79
C LYS A 146 6.19 -7.20 8.56
N ILE A 147 6.97 -7.11 9.63
CA ILE A 147 8.37 -7.50 9.69
C ILE A 147 8.42 -9.00 10.05
N GLY A 148 9.22 -9.79 9.34
CA GLY A 148 9.46 -11.21 9.68
C GLY A 148 8.51 -12.23 9.02
N ILE A 149 7.79 -11.84 7.97
CA ILE A 149 7.02 -12.82 7.16
C ILE A 149 7.86 -13.42 6.02
N VAL A 150 8.95 -12.77 5.63
CA VAL A 150 9.89 -13.29 4.63
C VAL A 150 11.07 -13.91 5.37
N GLY A 151 10.81 -15.01 6.07
CA GLY A 151 11.79 -15.57 6.99
C GLY A 151 11.41 -16.96 7.50
N GLN A 152 11.02 -17.84 6.59
CA GLN A 152 11.21 -19.28 6.76
C GLN A 152 11.27 -19.98 5.40
#